data_AF-A0A7S0MH01-F1
#
_entry.id   AF-A0A7S0MH01-F1
#
_cell.length_a   1.000
_cell.length_b   1.000
_cell.length_c   1.000
_cell.angle_alpha   90.00
_cell.angle_beta   90.00
_cell.angle_gamma   90.00
#
_symmetry.space_group_name_H-M   'P 1'
#
loop_
_entity.id
_entity.type
_entity.pdbx_description
1 polymer ?
#
loop_
_entity_poly.entity_id
_entity_poly.type
_entity_poly.pdbx_seq_one_letter_code
_entity_poly.pdbx_strand_id
1 'polypeptide(L)'
;MSNQKNEESDEILFFTLRQVECDIPDDCTQVGQFDTDLLVKTVAHCLHIIMHDSETTDVVSILPREMSARFKACSSLAEAVKRAGSGTFKGELGFQAFLYPSAAQTREI
;
A
#
# COMPACT_ATOMS: atom_id res chain seq x y z
N MET A 1 -21.90 0.14 15.11
CA MET A 1 -20.70 0.27 15.97
C MET A 1 -19.39 -0.09 15.24
N SER A 2 -19.44 -0.79 14.09
CA SER A 2 -18.23 -1.17 13.32
C SER A 2 -17.65 -0.07 12.41
N ASN A 3 -18.46 0.91 11.95
CA ASN A 3 -17.97 1.98 11.06
C ASN A 3 -17.14 3.05 11.78
N GLN A 4 -17.55 3.50 12.96
CA GLN A 4 -16.86 4.58 13.71
C GLN A 4 -15.39 4.25 14.00
N LYS A 5 -15.08 2.98 14.31
CA LYS A 5 -13.72 2.55 14.65
C LYS A 5 -12.79 2.56 13.43
N ASN A 6 -13.32 2.28 12.25
CA ASN A 6 -12.54 2.33 11.01
C ASN A 6 -12.27 3.77 10.57
N GLU A 7 -13.21 4.68 10.79
CA GLU A 7 -13.05 6.11 10.47
C GLU A 7 -11.93 6.76 11.29
N GLU A 8 -11.90 6.58 12.62
CA GLU A 8 -10.81 7.11 13.45
C GLU A 8 -9.45 6.48 13.11
N SER A 9 -9.44 5.18 12.77
CA SER A 9 -8.20 4.49 12.38
C SER A 9 -7.66 5.01 11.05
N ASP A 10 -8.55 5.28 10.09
CA ASP A 10 -8.20 5.85 8.79
C ASP A 10 -7.66 7.29 8.98
N GLU A 11 -8.28 8.12 9.82
CA GLU A 11 -7.78 9.48 10.09
C GLU A 11 -6.32 9.48 10.58
N ILE A 12 -5.99 8.61 11.54
CA ILE A 12 -4.61 8.48 12.06
C ILE A 12 -3.65 7.97 10.98
N LEU A 13 -4.08 6.99 10.19
CA LEU A 13 -3.28 6.43 9.10
C LEU A 13 -2.96 7.51 8.06
N PHE A 14 -3.97 8.24 7.57
CA PHE A 14 -3.78 9.29 6.57
C PHE A 14 -2.96 10.46 7.10
N PHE A 15 -3.17 10.86 8.36
CA PHE A 15 -2.30 11.84 9.00
C PHE A 15 -0.83 11.40 8.96
N THR A 16 -0.56 10.15 9.34
CA THR A 16 0.79 9.59 9.36
C THR A 16 1.40 9.50 7.95
N LEU A 17 0.63 9.01 6.97
CA LEU A 17 1.07 8.91 5.58
C LEU A 17 1.44 10.28 5.00
N ARG A 18 0.67 11.32 5.32
CA ARG A 18 0.98 12.70 4.91
C ARG A 18 2.22 13.26 5.62
N GLN A 19 2.45 12.89 6.89
CA GLN A 19 3.67 13.27 7.62
C GLN A 19 4.95 12.69 7.01
N VAL A 20 4.86 11.51 6.39
CA VAL A 20 5.98 10.90 5.66
C VAL A 20 6.03 11.29 4.18
N GLU A 21 5.30 12.35 3.79
CA GLU A 21 5.29 12.92 2.45
C GLU A 21 4.77 11.96 1.36
N CYS A 22 3.86 11.03 1.70
CA CYS A 22 3.11 10.29 0.67
C CYS A 22 2.21 11.25 -0.13
N ASP A 23 2.28 11.18 -1.46
CA ASP A 23 1.44 11.96 -2.39
C ASP A 23 0.00 11.42 -2.42
N ILE A 24 -0.76 11.73 -1.37
CA ILE A 24 -2.16 11.35 -1.18
C ILE A 24 -3.04 12.59 -1.37
N PRO A 25 -4.07 12.54 -2.25
CA PRO A 25 -5.01 13.64 -2.44
C PRO A 25 -5.67 14.10 -1.12
N ASP A 26 -5.89 15.41 -0.96
CA ASP A 26 -6.46 15.98 0.27
C ASP A 26 -7.89 15.49 0.55
N ASP A 27 -8.65 15.19 -0.50
CA ASP A 27 -10.02 14.66 -0.49
C ASP A 27 -10.09 13.14 -0.28
N CYS A 28 -8.95 12.46 -0.30
CA CYS A 28 -8.82 11.07 0.11
C CYS A 28 -8.60 11.03 1.62
N THR A 29 -9.60 10.54 2.36
CA THR A 29 -9.62 10.49 3.84
C THR A 29 -9.93 9.11 4.39
N GLN A 30 -10.33 8.16 3.53
CA GLN A 30 -10.66 6.80 3.91
C GLN A 30 -9.93 5.79 3.03
N VAL A 31 -9.52 4.67 3.63
CA VAL A 31 -8.80 3.62 2.91
C VAL A 31 -9.65 3.01 1.80
N GLY A 32 -10.98 3.04 1.93
CA GLY A 32 -11.89 2.60 0.87
C GLY A 32 -11.86 3.44 -0.41
N GLN A 33 -11.23 4.63 -0.40
CA GLN A 33 -11.04 5.48 -1.58
C GLN A 33 -9.75 5.17 -2.35
N PHE A 34 -8.90 4.28 -1.85
CA PHE A 34 -7.68 3.89 -2.54
C PHE A 34 -8.00 3.13 -3.83
N ASP A 35 -7.57 3.70 -4.94
CA ASP A 35 -7.46 2.96 -6.19
C ASP A 35 -6.11 2.23 -6.27
N THR A 36 -5.96 1.43 -7.31
CA THR A 36 -4.76 0.64 -7.59
C THR A 36 -3.50 1.50 -7.65
N ASP A 37 -3.55 2.65 -8.32
CA ASP A 37 -2.38 3.48 -8.57
C ASP A 37 -1.95 4.22 -7.30
N LEU A 38 -2.91 4.76 -6.54
CA LEU A 38 -2.67 5.41 -5.25
C LEU A 38 -2.12 4.42 -4.23
N LEU A 39 -2.66 3.19 -4.17
CA LEU A 39 -2.17 2.16 -3.28
C LEU A 39 -0.72 1.78 -3.60
N VAL A 40 -0.41 1.50 -4.87
CA VAL A 40 0.95 1.12 -5.28
C VAL A 40 1.94 2.24 -4.98
N LYS A 41 1.61 3.48 -5.30
CA LYS A 41 2.46 4.64 -5.00
C LYS A 41 2.72 4.78 -3.50
N THR A 42 1.66 4.74 -2.70
CA THR A 42 1.74 4.91 -1.24
C THR A 42 2.58 3.81 -0.60
N VAL A 43 2.33 2.56 -0.96
CA VAL A 43 3.05 1.41 -0.38
C VAL A 43 4.50 1.39 -0.86
N ALA A 44 4.76 1.68 -2.14
CA ALA A 44 6.12 1.83 -2.63
C ALA A 44 6.87 2.89 -1.83
N HIS A 45 6.27 4.06 -1.61
CA HIS A 45 6.88 5.13 -0.81
C HIS A 45 7.19 4.68 0.62
N CYS A 46 6.23 4.05 1.30
CA CYS A 46 6.46 3.49 2.65
C CYS A 46 7.63 2.50 2.67
N LEU A 47 7.73 1.61 1.68
CA LEU A 47 8.83 0.64 1.61
C LEU A 47 10.19 1.33 1.41
N HIS A 48 10.26 2.39 0.60
CA HIS A 48 11.49 3.18 0.43
C HIS A 48 11.91 3.90 1.72
N ILE A 49 10.98 4.19 2.63
CA ILE A 49 11.29 4.78 3.94
C ILE A 49 11.75 3.70 4.94
N ILE A 50 11.12 2.53 4.91
CA ILE A 50 11.32 1.48 5.92
C ILE A 50 12.53 0.60 5.61
N MET A 51 12.78 0.30 4.33
CA MET A 51 13.81 -0.63 3.89
C MET A 51 15.07 0.12 3.43
N HIS A 52 16.21 -0.58 3.41
CA HIS A 52 17.43 -0.04 2.80
C HIS A 52 17.29 -0.01 1.26
N ASP A 53 17.91 0.98 0.60
CA ASP A 53 17.88 1.16 -0.87
C ASP A 53 18.23 -0.11 -1.67
N SER A 54 19.11 -0.97 -1.13
CA SER A 54 19.48 -2.23 -1.77
C SER A 54 18.33 -3.24 -1.83
N GLU A 55 17.31 -3.09 -1.00
CA GLU A 55 16.18 -4.03 -0.86
C GLU A 55 14.91 -3.54 -1.58
N THR A 56 14.92 -2.30 -2.09
CA THR A 56 13.81 -1.66 -2.81
C THR A 56 14.05 -1.51 -4.31
N THR A 57 15.16 -2.04 -4.82
CA THR A 57 15.53 -1.91 -6.26
C THR A 57 14.46 -2.49 -7.21
N ASP A 58 13.65 -3.45 -6.75
CA ASP A 58 12.56 -4.05 -7.50
C ASP A 58 11.18 -3.38 -7.27
N VAL A 59 11.08 -2.45 -6.32
CA VAL A 59 9.84 -1.77 -5.93
C VAL A 59 9.53 -0.64 -6.90
N VAL A 60 8.45 -0.82 -7.67
CA VAL A 60 7.99 0.17 -8.64
C VAL A 60 6.88 1.03 -8.05
N SER A 61 7.00 2.36 -8.16
CA SER A 61 6.00 3.34 -7.68
C SER A 61 4.93 3.71 -8.72
N ILE A 62 5.13 3.37 -10.00
CA ILE A 62 4.18 3.68 -11.09
C ILE A 62 3.83 2.41 -11.84
N LEU A 63 2.53 2.09 -11.92
CA LEU A 63 2.11 0.90 -12.64
C LEU A 63 2.28 1.03 -14.16
N PRO A 64 2.85 0.02 -14.82
CA PRO A 64 2.87 -0.06 -16.28
C PRO A 64 1.45 -0.10 -16.87
N ARG A 65 1.30 0.22 -18.17
CA ARG A 65 0.02 0.04 -18.87
C ARG A 65 -0.32 -1.44 -19.12
N GLU A 66 0.72 -2.24 -19.38
CA GLU A 66 0.56 -3.65 -19.73
C GLU A 66 0.25 -4.52 -18.51
N MET A 67 -0.83 -5.30 -18.58
CA MET A 67 -1.29 -6.14 -17.46
C MET A 67 -0.25 -7.16 -16.99
N SER A 68 0.53 -7.73 -17.91
CA SER A 68 1.61 -8.67 -17.55
C SER A 68 2.72 -7.99 -16.74
N ALA A 69 3.00 -6.72 -17.03
CA ALA A 69 3.98 -5.93 -16.30
C ALA A 69 3.40 -5.44 -14.96
N ARG A 70 2.10 -5.10 -14.91
CA ARG A 70 1.38 -4.83 -13.65
C ARG A 70 1.41 -6.02 -12.70
N PHE A 71 1.13 -7.23 -13.22
CA PHE A 71 1.23 -8.47 -12.43
C PHE A 71 2.61 -8.60 -11.79
N LYS A 72 3.68 -8.41 -12.56
CA LYS A 72 5.06 -8.50 -12.06
C LYS A 72 5.35 -7.43 -11.00
N ALA A 73 4.97 -6.18 -11.27
CA ALA A 73 5.17 -5.06 -10.34
C ALA A 73 4.44 -5.31 -9.00
N CYS A 74 3.15 -5.63 -9.05
CA CYS A 74 2.36 -5.92 -7.85
C CYS A 74 2.82 -7.19 -7.11
N SER A 75 3.37 -8.18 -7.82
CA SER A 75 3.96 -9.37 -7.19
C SER A 75 5.22 -9.02 -6.43
N SER A 76 6.13 -8.25 -7.03
CA SER A 76 7.34 -7.78 -6.35
C SER A 76 7.00 -6.89 -5.16
N LEU A 77 6.02 -5.99 -5.30
CA LEU A 77 5.55 -5.15 -4.20
C LEU A 77 4.99 -5.97 -3.03
N ALA A 78 4.17 -6.99 -3.32
CA ALA A 78 3.67 -7.91 -2.30
C ALA A 78 4.79 -8.63 -1.55
N GLU A 79 5.82 -9.08 -2.27
CA GLU A 79 6.98 -9.71 -1.64
C GLU A 79 7.80 -8.71 -0.83
N ALA A 80 7.96 -7.46 -1.29
CA ALA A 80 8.65 -6.41 -0.55
C ALA A 80 7.93 -6.06 0.76
N VAL A 81 6.60 -5.95 0.75
CA VAL A 81 5.80 -5.76 1.97
C VAL A 81 6.00 -6.92 2.95
N LYS A 82 6.02 -8.17 2.47
CA LYS A 82 6.31 -9.34 3.32
C LYS A 82 7.71 -9.29 3.93
N ARG A 83 8.71 -8.81 3.17
CA ARG A 83 10.09 -8.64 3.66
C ARG A 83 10.20 -7.55 4.73
N ALA A 84 9.53 -6.41 4.50
CA ALA A 84 9.54 -5.28 5.43
C ALA A 84 8.75 -5.55 6.72
N GLY A 85 7.67 -6.32 6.63
CA GLY A 85 6.80 -6.66 7.74
C GLY A 85 7.43 -7.68 8.70
N SER A 86 7.93 -7.22 9.86
CA SER A 86 8.54 -8.05 10.92
C SER A 86 7.54 -8.95 11.71
N GLY A 87 6.50 -9.50 11.07
CA GLY A 87 5.65 -10.56 11.65
C GLY A 87 4.20 -10.20 11.99
N THR A 88 3.69 -9.05 11.55
CA THR A 88 2.27 -8.64 11.75
C THR A 88 1.34 -9.03 10.61
N PHE A 89 1.83 -9.17 9.38
CA PHE A 89 1.01 -9.61 8.25
C PHE A 89 0.79 -11.13 8.35
N LYS A 90 -0.39 -11.54 8.83
CA LYS A 90 -0.76 -12.95 9.05
C LYS A 90 -1.46 -13.60 7.86
N GLY A 91 -1.76 -12.83 6.81
CA GLY A 91 -2.47 -13.30 5.62
C GLY A 91 -1.54 -13.71 4.47
N GLU A 92 -2.14 -14.26 3.42
CA GLU A 92 -1.48 -14.35 2.11
C GLU A 92 -1.58 -12.99 1.40
N LEU A 93 -0.45 -12.28 1.26
CA LEU A 93 -0.38 -11.11 0.40
C LEU A 93 0.03 -11.54 -1.01
N GLY A 94 -0.79 -11.18 -1.99
CA GLY A 94 -0.49 -11.44 -3.39
C GLY A 94 -0.73 -10.20 -4.24
N PHE A 95 -0.33 -10.27 -5.51
CA PHE A 95 -0.50 -9.17 -6.46
C PHE A 95 -1.95 -8.67 -6.58
N GLN A 96 -2.92 -9.54 -6.33
CA GLN A 96 -4.36 -9.23 -6.38
C GLN A 96 -4.75 -8.15 -5.36
N ALA A 97 -4.07 -8.09 -4.21
CA ALA A 97 -4.33 -7.09 -3.18
C ALA A 97 -4.06 -5.66 -3.66
N PHE A 98 -3.16 -5.52 -4.64
CA PHE A 98 -2.81 -4.25 -5.26
C PHE A 98 -3.64 -3.99 -6.52
N LEU A 99 -3.86 -5.02 -7.34
CA LEU A 99 -4.65 -4.88 -8.57
C LEU A 99 -6.14 -4.65 -8.32
N TYR A 100 -6.67 -5.21 -7.24
CA TYR A 100 -8.08 -5.15 -6.88
C TYR A 100 -8.20 -4.84 -5.38
N PRO A 101 -7.84 -3.61 -4.97
CA PRO A 101 -7.76 -3.25 -3.57
C PRO A 101 -9.13 -3.36 -2.89
N SER A 102 -9.11 -3.86 -1.66
CA SER A 102 -10.26 -3.87 -0.78
C SER A 102 -9.91 -3.13 0.50
N ALA A 103 -10.84 -2.36 1.06
CA ALA A 103 -10.56 -1.54 2.24
C ALA A 103 -10.10 -2.36 3.47
N ALA A 104 -10.47 -3.65 3.56
CA ALA A 104 -10.01 -4.52 4.62
C ALA A 104 -8.52 -4.87 4.42
N GLN A 105 -8.16 -5.39 3.25
CA GLN A 105 -6.79 -5.80 2.95
C GLN A 105 -5.84 -4.61 2.88
N THR A 106 -6.29 -3.47 2.35
CA THR A 106 -5.48 -2.25 2.28
C THR A 106 -5.13 -1.69 3.66
N ARG A 107 -5.96 -1.88 4.69
CA ARG A 107 -5.62 -1.48 6.07
C ARG A 107 -4.60 -2.40 6.73
N GLU A 108 -4.50 -3.65 6.26
CA GLU A 108 -3.54 -4.62 6.80
C GLU A 108 -2.15 -4.48 6.19
N ILE A 109 -2.07 -3.96 4.97
CA ILE A 109 -0.84 -3.61 4.25
C ILE A 109 -0.23 -2.34 4.86
#